data_AF-A0A426Z9N5-F1
#
_entry.id   AF-A0A426Z9N5-F1
#
_cell.length_a   1.000
_cell.length_b   1.000
_cell.length_c   1.000
_cell.angle_alpha   90.00
_cell.angle_beta   90.00
_cell.angle_gamma   90.00
#
_symmetry.space_group_name_H-M   'P 1'
#
loop_
_entity.id
_entity.type
_entity.pdbx_description
1 polymer ?
#
loop_
_entity_poly.entity_id
_entity_poly.type
_entity_poly.pdbx_seq_one_letter_code
_entity_poly.pdbx_strand_id
1 'polypeptide(L)'
;WGVAGLKESIPWDGPLPSSSAPSSSILCYSSWFLAFLRAGDVVVVAVTAVRKEAMILVYGMPPHKASTIFVLLLHRVSSAAAASALAVLIGIAVSLVRPPPLLVKKKRMRDFRLLYFFCCLLCFCFPHHGMLLILLHHATVPDPSKFSPFRTDWLSASLKAIACPVKVQAFTGTFGINYGRIADNIPPPESVVTLLKAAKIKNVRIYDADHNVLNAFKGSGLDLVVAVSNDHLKNMSVNEDNALSWVKENVQPFLPDTRIREIVVGNEVLGGSDQELPETLFGAIKSVYNALKRLQLADDIIVSTPHSQAVFVNSFPPSSCTFKEDVLVYMKPILDFFSEIGSPFYVNVYPFLAYTYDPEHIDINYALFEPNLGIYDAKTNLHYDNMFDAQIDAAYAALEAAGFDKMEVRVSETGWASSGDENEAGATVHNARTYNYNLRKRLFKKKGTPLRPKIVVKAYLFALFNENQKTGASSENHYGLFKADGSIAYDIGFTGLKPSCASPPLLSLKVMEFLSFLLCLCFLSNFA
;
A
#
# COMPACT_ATOMS: atom_id res chain seq x y z
N TRP A 1 -30.75 52.10 8.29
CA TRP A 1 -31.76 52.17 7.22
C TRP A 1 -31.67 50.87 6.42
N GLY A 2 -32.55 49.88 6.50
CA GLY A 2 -33.68 49.57 7.37
C GLY A 2 -33.81 48.04 7.41
N VAL A 3 -34.24 47.52 8.56
CA VAL A 3 -34.52 46.10 8.83
C VAL A 3 -36.04 45.92 8.73
N ALA A 4 -36.51 44.88 8.05
CA ALA A 4 -37.88 44.41 8.16
C ALA A 4 -37.86 43.00 8.77
N GLY A 5 -38.39 42.90 9.99
CA GLY A 5 -38.56 41.66 10.71
C GLY A 5 -39.96 41.08 10.57
N LEU A 6 -40.10 39.83 11.00
CA LEU A 6 -41.36 39.30 11.53
C LEU A 6 -40.99 38.49 12.79
N LYS A 7 -41.49 38.98 13.93
CA LYS A 7 -41.56 38.30 15.22
C LYS A 7 -43.05 38.15 15.52
N GLU A 8 -43.47 36.96 15.90
CA GLU A 8 -44.66 36.76 16.74
C GLU A 8 -44.24 35.99 17.99
N SER A 9 -44.80 36.38 19.13
CA SER A 9 -44.50 35.92 20.47
C SER A 9 -45.77 36.01 21.32
N ILE A 10 -46.13 34.97 22.09
CA ILE A 10 -46.98 35.05 23.30
C ILE A 10 -46.62 33.83 24.24
N PRO A 11 -46.93 33.78 25.57
CA PRO A 11 -45.95 34.04 26.66
C PRO A 11 -46.02 33.07 27.90
N TRP A 12 -45.32 33.45 29.00
CA TRP A 12 -45.52 33.07 30.45
C TRP A 12 -44.93 31.72 30.94
N ASP A 13 -44.44 31.48 32.18
CA ASP A 13 -44.07 32.30 33.37
C ASP A 13 -43.41 31.40 34.46
N GLY A 14 -42.53 31.95 35.33
CA GLY A 14 -42.15 31.32 36.63
C GLY A 14 -40.64 31.28 37.00
N PRO A 15 -40.26 31.36 38.30
CA PRO A 15 -38.91 31.77 38.75
C PRO A 15 -37.89 30.64 39.00
N LEU A 16 -36.60 31.00 38.88
CA LEU A 16 -35.36 30.22 39.15
C LEU A 16 -35.15 29.93 40.66
N PRO A 17 -34.42 28.85 41.07
CA PRO A 17 -32.95 28.95 41.22
C PRO A 17 -32.08 27.68 41.08
N SER A 18 -30.77 27.97 40.92
CA SER A 18 -29.54 27.25 41.34
C SER A 18 -29.07 25.94 40.68
N SER A 19 -28.06 26.11 39.81
CA SER A 19 -26.77 25.39 39.71
C SER A 19 -26.71 23.86 39.74
N SER A 20 -26.53 23.27 38.56
CA SER A 20 -25.32 22.53 38.11
C SER A 20 -25.74 21.46 37.08
N ALA A 21 -25.69 21.82 35.80
CA ALA A 21 -26.11 20.96 34.69
C ALA A 21 -24.92 20.15 34.12
N PRO A 22 -25.12 18.87 33.76
CA PRO A 22 -24.36 18.19 32.74
C PRO A 22 -25.14 18.21 31.41
N SER A 23 -24.50 18.60 30.30
CA SER A 23 -25.08 18.32 28.97
C SER A 23 -24.04 18.19 27.87
N SER A 24 -24.28 17.18 27.07
CA SER A 24 -23.75 16.90 25.75
C SER A 24 -24.25 17.90 24.70
N SER A 25 -23.48 18.01 23.61
CA SER A 25 -23.84 18.44 22.25
C SER A 25 -24.18 19.93 21.99
N ILE A 26 -23.20 20.67 21.46
CA ILE A 26 -23.40 21.74 20.47
C ILE A 26 -22.68 21.35 19.19
N LEU A 27 -23.47 21.24 18.11
CA LEU A 27 -23.04 21.21 16.71
C LEU A 27 -22.15 22.42 16.41
N CYS A 28 -20.89 22.17 16.06
CA CYS A 28 -20.01 23.21 15.57
C CYS A 28 -20.31 23.45 14.08
N TYR A 29 -21.22 24.38 13.77
CA TYR A 29 -21.31 24.95 12.43
C TYR A 29 -20.07 25.83 12.21
N SER A 30 -19.23 25.45 11.26
CA SER A 30 -18.12 26.28 10.78
C SER A 30 -18.68 27.61 10.26
N SER A 31 -18.52 28.68 11.04
CA SER A 31 -18.92 30.02 10.63
C SER A 31 -17.76 30.64 9.85
N TRP A 32 -17.94 30.81 8.54
CA TRP A 32 -17.03 31.56 7.69
C TRP A 32 -17.42 33.03 7.73
N PHE A 33 -16.48 33.93 8.06
CA PHE A 33 -16.68 35.36 7.86
C PHE A 33 -16.10 35.77 6.51
N LEU A 34 -16.94 36.27 5.60
CA LEU A 34 -16.48 37.05 4.46
C LEU A 34 -16.53 38.52 4.84
N ALA A 35 -15.38 39.18 4.84
CA ALA A 35 -15.29 40.64 4.91
C ALA A 35 -14.89 41.17 3.53
N PHE A 36 -15.71 42.07 2.98
CA PHE A 36 -15.37 42.85 1.79
C PHE A 36 -14.82 44.20 2.24
N LEU A 37 -13.52 44.42 2.08
CA LEU A 37 -12.93 45.75 2.27
C LEU A 37 -12.70 46.38 0.90
N ARG A 38 -13.32 47.53 0.68
CA ARG A 38 -13.21 48.31 -0.55
C ARG A 38 -12.26 49.49 -0.31
N ALA A 39 -11.11 49.48 -0.98
CA ALA A 39 -10.20 50.62 -1.02
C ALA A 39 -9.85 50.89 -2.49
N GLY A 40 -10.58 51.82 -3.11
CA GLY A 40 -10.43 52.13 -4.54
C GLY A 40 -10.77 50.96 -5.47
N ASP A 41 -10.02 50.81 -6.57
CA ASP A 41 -10.20 49.77 -7.60
C ASP A 41 -9.70 48.38 -7.18
N VAL A 42 -9.41 48.18 -5.89
CA VAL A 42 -8.91 46.93 -5.34
C VAL A 42 -9.99 46.28 -4.49
N VAL A 43 -10.36 45.05 -4.84
CA VAL A 43 -11.23 44.18 -4.03
C VAL A 43 -10.34 43.14 -3.36
N VAL A 44 -10.23 43.20 -2.03
CA VAL A 44 -9.53 42.20 -1.23
C VAL A 44 -10.57 41.28 -0.60
N VAL A 45 -10.50 39.99 -0.92
CA VAL A 45 -11.31 38.95 -0.27
C VAL A 45 -10.44 38.26 0.77
N ALA A 46 -10.69 38.52 2.05
CA ALA A 46 -10.03 37.83 3.13
C ALA A 46 -10.96 36.75 3.69
N VAL A 47 -10.47 35.50 3.74
CA VAL A 47 -11.13 34.38 4.39
C VAL A 47 -10.24 33.94 5.54
N THR A 48 -10.63 34.24 6.78
CA THR A 48 -9.86 33.86 7.96
C THR A 48 -10.48 32.63 8.63
N ALA A 49 -9.73 31.54 8.70
CA ALA A 49 -10.03 30.43 9.62
C ALA A 49 -9.33 30.72 10.96
N VAL A 50 -10.06 30.67 12.06
CA VAL A 50 -9.49 30.84 13.41
C VAL A 50 -8.73 29.57 13.80
N ARG A 51 -7.44 29.51 13.44
CA ARG A 51 -6.32 28.99 14.26
C ARG A 51 -5.00 28.99 13.48
N LYS A 52 -4.11 29.89 13.94
CA LYS A 52 -2.65 30.05 13.83
C LYS A 52 -1.94 29.86 12.46
N GLU A 53 -1.32 30.99 12.08
CA GLU A 53 -0.20 31.22 11.16
C GLU A 53 -0.47 31.14 9.65
N ALA A 54 -0.63 32.31 9.02
CA ALA A 54 -0.61 32.50 7.57
C ALA A 54 0.69 33.23 7.17
N MET A 55 1.42 32.67 6.21
CA MET A 55 2.59 33.31 5.60
C MET A 55 2.17 33.96 4.27
N ILE A 56 2.52 35.24 4.08
CA ILE A 56 2.19 36.02 2.86
C ILE A 56 3.49 36.24 2.09
N LEU A 57 3.53 35.85 0.81
CA LEU A 57 4.64 36.13 -0.11
C LEU A 57 4.16 37.11 -1.19
N VAL A 58 4.82 38.26 -1.29
CA VAL A 58 4.52 39.31 -2.28
C VAL A 58 5.75 39.50 -3.17
N TYR A 59 5.59 39.38 -4.49
CA TYR A 59 6.60 39.77 -5.48
C TYR A 59 6.16 41.05 -6.19
N GLY A 60 7.06 42.04 -6.28
CA GLY A 60 6.81 43.32 -6.95
C GLY A 60 7.68 43.50 -8.21
N MET A 61 7.09 44.02 -9.28
CA MET A 61 7.76 44.59 -10.46
C MET A 61 6.93 45.73 -11.09
N PRO A 62 7.55 46.66 -11.84
CA PRO A 62 7.12 48.07 -11.97
C PRO A 62 5.95 48.30 -12.96
N PRO A 63 5.30 49.48 -12.89
CA PRO A 63 3.96 49.70 -13.41
C PRO A 63 4.02 50.03 -14.89
N HIS A 64 3.24 49.31 -15.70
CA HIS A 64 2.53 49.78 -16.90
C HIS A 64 2.09 48.55 -17.71
N LYS A 65 1.10 47.83 -17.15
CA LYS A 65 0.09 47.01 -17.84
C LYS A 65 -0.76 46.35 -16.75
N ALA A 66 -2.08 46.46 -16.90
CA ALA A 66 -3.06 45.90 -15.99
C ALA A 66 -2.73 44.43 -15.70
N SER A 67 -2.49 44.11 -14.43
CA SER A 67 -2.21 42.75 -13.99
C SER A 67 -3.10 42.44 -12.79
N THR A 68 -4.06 41.55 -13.02
CA THR A 68 -4.81 40.83 -12.00
C THR A 68 -3.84 40.04 -11.14
N ILE A 69 -3.75 40.34 -9.84
CA ILE A 69 -2.97 39.56 -8.87
C ILE A 69 -3.90 38.48 -8.29
N PHE A 70 -3.53 37.21 -8.44
CA PHE A 70 -4.13 36.10 -7.69
C PHE A 70 -3.26 35.80 -6.46
N VAL A 71 -3.83 35.97 -5.26
CA VAL A 71 -3.23 35.47 -4.02
C VAL A 71 -3.86 34.11 -3.72
N LEU A 72 -3.12 33.03 -3.94
CA LEU A 72 -3.51 31.66 -3.59
C LEU A 72 -3.02 31.35 -2.18
N LEU A 73 -3.93 31.38 -1.19
CA LEU A 73 -3.71 30.78 0.12
C LEU A 73 -4.16 29.31 0.05
N LEU A 74 -3.20 28.39 -0.09
CA LEU A 74 -3.47 26.96 0.01
C LEU A 74 -3.21 26.50 1.43
N HIS A 75 -4.25 26.07 2.13
CA HIS A 75 -4.12 25.22 3.31
C HIS A 75 -4.64 23.82 3.00
N ARG A 76 -4.00 22.79 3.58
CA ARG A 76 -4.35 21.36 3.46
C ARG A 76 -5.87 21.17 3.63
N VAL A 77 -6.55 20.80 2.55
CA VAL A 77 -7.96 20.41 2.57
C VAL A 77 -8.01 18.92 2.90
N SER A 78 -8.59 18.55 4.04
CA SER A 78 -8.57 17.19 4.60
C SER A 78 -9.76 16.33 4.19
N SER A 79 -10.65 16.79 3.30
CA SER A 79 -11.77 15.98 2.80
C SER A 79 -12.05 16.18 1.31
N ALA A 80 -12.41 15.09 0.63
CA ALA A 80 -12.73 15.09 -0.79
C ALA A 80 -13.93 15.99 -1.14
N ALA A 81 -14.91 16.09 -0.24
CA ALA A 81 -16.07 16.98 -0.42
C ALA A 81 -15.68 18.46 -0.45
N ALA A 82 -14.71 18.87 0.38
CA ALA A 82 -14.23 20.25 0.43
C ALA A 82 -13.36 20.62 -0.79
N ALA A 83 -12.62 19.65 -1.35
CA ALA A 83 -11.87 19.85 -2.60
C ALA A 83 -12.81 20.04 -3.80
N SER A 84 -13.90 19.27 -3.87
CA SER A 84 -14.93 19.41 -4.91
C SER A 84 -15.68 20.74 -4.81
N ALA A 85 -16.03 21.19 -3.60
CA ALA A 85 -16.68 22.48 -3.40
C ALA A 85 -15.76 23.65 -3.80
N LEU A 86 -14.47 23.56 -3.50
CA LEU A 86 -13.48 24.57 -3.89
C LEU A 86 -13.30 24.63 -5.42
N ALA A 87 -13.27 23.48 -6.10
CA ALA A 87 -13.19 23.42 -7.56
C ALA A 87 -14.44 24.02 -8.23
N VAL A 88 -15.63 23.79 -7.67
CA VAL A 88 -16.89 24.39 -8.17
C VAL A 88 -16.88 25.91 -7.97
N LEU A 89 -16.44 26.40 -6.82
CA LEU A 89 -16.35 27.85 -6.55
C LEU A 89 -15.34 28.54 -7.48
N ILE A 90 -14.20 27.91 -7.77
CA ILE A 90 -13.22 28.40 -8.75
C ILE A 90 -13.82 28.42 -10.16
N GLY A 91 -14.56 27.38 -10.55
CA GLY A 91 -15.26 27.33 -11.85
C GLY A 91 -16.32 28.43 -12.03
N ILE A 92 -17.09 28.72 -10.97
CA ILE A 92 -18.09 29.80 -10.96
C ILE A 92 -17.41 31.18 -11.06
N ALA A 93 -16.31 31.40 -10.33
CA ALA A 93 -15.56 32.66 -10.36
C ALA A 93 -14.99 32.97 -11.76
N VAL A 94 -14.55 31.94 -12.50
CA VAL A 94 -14.04 32.08 -13.87
C VAL A 94 -15.17 32.37 -14.88
N SER A 95 -16.37 31.84 -14.63
CA SER A 95 -17.53 32.00 -15.52
C SER A 95 -18.24 33.35 -15.41
N LEU A 96 -18.00 34.11 -14.32
CA LEU A 96 -18.60 35.43 -14.10
C LEU A 96 -17.82 36.59 -14.74
N VAL A 97 -16.65 36.34 -15.34
CA VAL A 97 -15.86 37.36 -16.04
C VAL A 97 -16.27 37.40 -17.52
N ARG A 98 -17.14 38.36 -17.90
CA ARG A 98 -17.43 38.64 -19.32
C ARG A 98 -16.26 39.39 -19.96
N PRO A 99 -15.76 38.97 -21.14
CA PRO A 99 -14.82 39.78 -21.90
C PRO A 99 -15.56 40.96 -22.57
N PRO A 100 -14.90 42.12 -22.77
CA PRO A 100 -15.46 43.22 -23.54
C PRO A 100 -15.49 42.88 -25.04
N PRO A 101 -16.37 43.50 -25.84
CA PRO A 101 -16.48 43.19 -27.26
C PRO A 101 -15.26 43.73 -28.02
N LEU A 102 -14.51 42.84 -28.66
CA LEU A 102 -13.39 43.23 -29.54
C LEU A 102 -13.78 43.08 -31.01
N LEU A 103 -13.69 44.19 -31.73
CA LEU A 103 -13.78 44.28 -33.18
C LEU A 103 -12.74 43.37 -33.85
N VAL A 104 -13.20 42.67 -34.89
CA VAL A 104 -12.40 41.81 -35.77
C VAL A 104 -11.34 42.61 -36.52
N LYS A 105 -10.07 42.22 -36.40
CA LYS A 105 -9.11 42.25 -37.52
C LYS A 105 -8.18 41.04 -37.44
N LYS A 106 -8.26 40.21 -38.50
CA LYS A 106 -7.40 39.06 -38.80
C LYS A 106 -5.91 39.40 -38.66
N LYS A 107 -5.17 38.71 -37.78
CA LYS A 107 -3.76 38.34 -38.04
C LYS A 107 -3.30 37.13 -37.19
N ARG A 108 -3.16 36.01 -37.91
CA ARG A 108 -2.24 34.87 -37.80
C ARG A 108 -1.55 34.56 -36.44
N MET A 109 -1.81 33.32 -36.01
CA MET A 109 -1.20 32.52 -34.92
C MET A 109 0.22 32.89 -34.46
N ARG A 110 0.34 33.15 -33.16
CA ARG A 110 1.47 32.83 -32.27
C ARG A 110 0.93 32.97 -30.85
N ASP A 111 0.67 31.86 -30.16
CA ASP A 111 0.64 31.76 -28.67
C ASP A 111 0.28 30.31 -28.25
N PHE A 112 1.23 29.40 -28.44
CA PHE A 112 1.16 28.02 -27.94
C PHE A 112 1.90 27.83 -26.60
N ARG A 113 2.46 28.90 -26.00
CA ARG A 113 3.30 28.82 -24.80
C ARG A 113 2.58 29.12 -23.48
N LEU A 114 1.44 29.83 -23.51
CA LEU A 114 0.71 30.18 -22.28
C LEU A 114 -0.15 29.02 -21.74
N LEU A 115 -0.70 28.19 -22.63
CA LEU A 115 -1.55 27.05 -22.26
C LEU A 115 -0.73 25.89 -21.66
N TYR A 116 0.53 25.75 -22.08
CA TYR A 116 1.44 24.72 -21.56
C TYR A 116 1.89 25.02 -20.12
N PHE A 117 2.03 26.30 -19.77
CA PHE A 117 2.47 26.71 -18.43
C PHE A 117 1.40 26.47 -17.35
N PHE A 118 0.11 26.59 -17.70
CA PHE A 118 -1.01 26.32 -16.79
C PHE A 118 -1.24 24.82 -16.55
N CYS A 119 -1.04 23.97 -17.55
CA CYS A 119 -1.13 22.51 -17.36
C CYS A 119 -0.01 21.96 -16.47
N CYS A 120 1.20 22.53 -16.52
CA CYS A 120 2.32 22.05 -15.70
C CYS A 120 2.18 22.40 -14.22
N LEU A 121 1.52 23.50 -13.85
CA LEU A 121 1.37 23.91 -12.45
C LEU A 121 0.42 23.01 -11.65
N LEU A 122 -0.63 22.48 -12.29
CA LEU A 122 -1.59 21.58 -11.65
C LEU A 122 -1.03 20.16 -11.46
N CYS A 123 -0.15 19.70 -12.37
CA CYS A 123 0.53 18.41 -12.22
C CYS A 123 1.57 18.39 -11.08
N PHE A 124 2.11 19.54 -10.68
CA PHE A 124 3.09 19.61 -9.58
C PHE A 124 2.48 19.62 -8.18
N CYS A 125 1.17 19.90 -8.03
CA CYS A 125 0.52 20.00 -6.72
C CYS A 125 -0.14 18.69 -6.23
N PHE A 126 -0.32 17.67 -7.08
CA PHE A 126 -0.94 16.41 -6.68
C PHE A 126 -0.24 15.20 -7.35
N PRO A 127 0.81 14.62 -6.73
CA PRO A 127 1.51 13.48 -7.32
C PRO A 127 0.71 12.16 -7.30
N HIS A 128 -0.51 12.13 -6.77
CA HIS A 128 -1.22 10.87 -6.49
C HIS A 128 -2.63 10.71 -7.06
N HIS A 129 -3.20 11.68 -7.77
CA HIS A 129 -4.51 11.52 -8.40
C HIS A 129 -4.44 11.90 -9.88
N GLY A 130 -4.56 10.90 -10.74
CA GLY A 130 -4.63 11.10 -12.19
C GLY A 130 -5.92 11.81 -12.57
N MET A 131 -5.84 13.12 -12.84
CA MET A 131 -6.92 13.86 -13.50
C MET A 131 -6.63 13.91 -15.00
N LEU A 132 -7.43 13.19 -15.79
CA LEU A 132 -7.47 13.29 -17.24
C LEU A 132 -8.22 14.58 -17.61
N LEU A 133 -7.54 15.58 -18.14
CA LEU A 133 -8.19 16.77 -18.72
C LEU A 133 -8.72 16.42 -20.12
N ILE A 134 -10.05 16.40 -20.29
CA ILE A 134 -10.69 16.36 -21.60
C ILE A 134 -10.74 17.80 -22.14
N LEU A 135 -9.98 18.08 -23.20
CA LEU A 135 -10.10 19.30 -24.00
C LEU A 135 -11.39 19.22 -24.84
N LEU A 136 -12.47 19.86 -24.38
CA LEU A 136 -13.63 20.15 -25.22
C LEU A 136 -13.23 21.25 -26.22
N HIS A 137 -13.02 20.87 -27.48
CA HIS A 137 -12.92 21.83 -28.57
C HIS A 137 -14.28 22.50 -28.80
N HIS A 138 -14.28 23.84 -28.88
CA HIS A 138 -15.43 24.64 -29.28
C HIS A 138 -15.85 24.27 -30.72
N ALA A 139 -16.80 23.34 -30.87
CA ALA A 139 -17.61 23.25 -32.07
C ALA A 139 -18.76 24.25 -31.93
N THR A 140 -18.84 25.21 -32.84
CA THR A 140 -19.94 26.17 -32.95
C THR A 140 -21.26 25.43 -33.14
N VAL A 141 -22.18 25.60 -32.19
CA VAL A 141 -23.56 25.11 -32.28
C VAL A 141 -24.28 25.84 -33.42
N PRO A 142 -24.86 25.16 -34.43
CA PRO A 142 -25.71 25.81 -35.41
C PRO A 142 -27.11 26.09 -34.83
N ASP A 143 -27.67 27.20 -35.29
CA ASP A 143 -29.04 27.73 -35.11
C ASP A 143 -30.10 26.75 -34.55
N PRO A 144 -30.73 27.03 -33.39
CA PRO A 144 -31.74 26.18 -32.76
C PRO A 144 -33.08 26.07 -33.53
N SER A 145 -33.27 26.79 -34.63
CA SER A 145 -34.55 26.80 -35.37
C SER A 145 -34.79 25.61 -36.31
N LYS A 146 -33.89 24.61 -36.36
CA LYS A 146 -33.92 23.52 -37.37
C LYS A 146 -33.97 22.07 -36.86
N PHE A 147 -34.36 21.79 -35.62
CA PHE A 147 -34.50 20.40 -35.15
C PHE A 147 -35.87 20.09 -34.54
N SER A 148 -36.51 19.05 -35.07
CA SER A 148 -37.74 18.43 -34.56
C SER A 148 -37.47 17.56 -33.31
N PRO A 149 -38.49 17.14 -32.55
CA PRO A 149 -38.30 16.69 -31.17
C PRO A 149 -38.02 15.19 -31.11
N PHE A 150 -36.76 14.77 -31.19
CA PHE A 150 -36.35 13.42 -30.79
C PHE A 150 -34.88 13.38 -30.37
N ARG A 151 -34.64 13.26 -29.05
CA ARG A 151 -33.61 12.42 -28.38
C ARG A 151 -33.18 13.03 -27.04
N THR A 152 -33.60 12.38 -25.96
CA THR A 152 -33.18 12.62 -24.57
C THR A 152 -32.06 11.66 -24.11
N ASP A 153 -31.27 11.08 -25.03
CA ASP A 153 -30.38 9.95 -24.71
C ASP A 153 -28.86 10.28 -24.61
N TRP A 154 -28.46 11.55 -24.58
CA TRP A 154 -27.03 11.91 -24.56
C TRP A 154 -26.46 12.18 -23.16
N LEU A 155 -27.30 12.42 -22.15
CA LEU A 155 -26.86 12.72 -20.78
C LEU A 155 -26.61 11.47 -19.91
N SER A 156 -27.18 10.31 -20.26
CA SER A 156 -26.95 9.04 -19.52
C SER A 156 -25.67 8.30 -19.93
N ALA A 157 -25.17 8.55 -21.15
CA ALA A 157 -23.94 7.93 -21.65
C ALA A 157 -22.65 8.56 -21.08
N SER A 158 -22.71 9.83 -20.66
CA SER A 158 -21.53 10.58 -20.23
C SER A 158 -21.18 10.40 -18.74
N LEU A 159 -22.14 9.92 -17.93
CA LEU A 159 -21.95 9.70 -16.48
C LEU A 159 -21.49 8.28 -16.12
N LYS A 160 -21.51 7.32 -17.06
CA LYS A 160 -21.02 5.94 -16.83
C LYS A 160 -19.51 5.77 -17.06
N ALA A 161 -18.78 6.82 -17.43
CA ALA A 161 -17.37 6.74 -17.83
C ALA A 161 -16.35 7.25 -16.79
N ILE A 162 -16.76 7.58 -15.55
CA ILE A 162 -15.84 8.11 -14.52
C ILE A 162 -16.04 7.41 -13.16
N ALA A 163 -15.97 6.09 -13.17
CA ALA A 163 -15.56 5.34 -12.00
C ALA A 163 -14.51 4.34 -12.49
N CYS A 164 -13.25 4.79 -12.59
CA CYS A 164 -12.16 3.82 -12.55
C CYS A 164 -12.21 3.25 -11.14
N PRO A 165 -12.55 1.96 -10.93
CA PRO A 165 -12.49 1.38 -9.60
C PRO A 165 -11.07 1.64 -9.08
N VAL A 166 -10.98 2.27 -7.91
CA VAL A 166 -9.71 2.44 -7.22
C VAL A 166 -9.24 1.01 -6.94
N LYS A 167 -8.30 0.50 -7.74
CA LYS A 167 -7.71 -0.82 -7.48
C LYS A 167 -7.09 -0.75 -6.09
N VAL A 168 -7.54 -1.64 -5.20
CA VAL A 168 -6.95 -1.80 -3.86
C VAL A 168 -5.44 -1.91 -4.01
N GLN A 169 -4.72 -0.94 -3.45
CA GLN A 169 -3.28 -1.05 -3.32
C GLN A 169 -2.99 -1.91 -2.08
N ALA A 170 -3.08 -3.23 -2.23
CA ALA A 170 -2.86 -4.19 -1.14
C ALA A 170 -1.38 -4.35 -0.75
N PHE A 171 -0.47 -3.72 -1.50
CA PHE A 171 0.97 -3.83 -1.28
C PHE A 171 1.64 -2.45 -1.42
N THR A 172 2.17 -1.93 -0.32
CA THR A 172 2.92 -0.67 -0.27
C THR A 172 4.39 -0.91 -0.60
N GLY A 173 4.84 -0.43 -1.77
CA GLY A 173 6.23 -0.63 -2.21
C GLY A 173 6.43 -2.03 -2.82
N THR A 174 7.52 -2.70 -2.47
CA THR A 174 7.95 -3.97 -3.08
C THR A 174 8.39 -5.05 -2.08
N PHE A 175 8.58 -4.68 -0.81
CA PHE A 175 9.09 -5.55 0.24
C PHE A 175 8.04 -5.75 1.33
N GLY A 176 7.75 -7.02 1.65
CA GLY A 176 6.97 -7.45 2.80
C GLY A 176 7.72 -8.52 3.60
N ILE A 177 7.18 -8.89 4.75
CA ILE A 177 7.73 -9.93 5.61
C ILE A 177 6.63 -10.88 6.07
N ASN A 178 6.93 -12.17 6.11
CA ASN A 178 6.10 -13.19 6.73
C ASN A 178 6.38 -13.20 8.24
N TYR A 179 5.34 -12.96 9.04
CA TYR A 179 5.35 -13.06 10.49
C TYR A 179 4.77 -14.41 10.91
N GLY A 180 5.60 -15.45 10.74
CA GLY A 180 5.36 -16.78 11.29
C GLY A 180 5.48 -16.77 12.82
N ARG A 181 4.71 -17.65 13.47
CA ARG A 181 4.58 -17.74 14.93
C ARG A 181 4.50 -19.19 15.41
N ILE A 182 5.03 -20.14 14.66
CA ILE A 182 5.23 -21.52 15.14
C ILE A 182 6.45 -21.54 16.08
N ALA A 183 6.29 -20.84 17.20
CA ALA A 183 7.33 -20.57 18.18
C ALA A 183 6.71 -20.19 19.53
N ASP A 184 7.41 -20.49 20.62
CA ASP A 184 7.02 -20.13 22.00
C ASP A 184 7.92 -19.09 22.67
N ASN A 185 8.95 -18.62 21.96
CA ASN A 185 10.02 -17.79 22.51
C ASN A 185 10.17 -16.42 21.83
N ILE A 186 9.26 -16.07 20.91
CA ILE A 186 9.30 -14.80 20.16
C ILE A 186 8.62 -13.65 20.91
N PRO A 187 8.91 -12.37 20.57
CA PRO A 187 8.34 -11.23 21.29
C PRO A 187 6.82 -11.12 21.10
N PRO A 188 6.10 -10.50 22.04
CA PRO A 188 4.67 -10.28 21.91
C PRO A 188 4.35 -9.32 20.73
N PRO A 189 3.14 -9.40 20.16
CA PRO A 189 2.79 -8.67 18.92
C PRO A 189 3.04 -7.15 18.95
N GLU A 190 2.88 -6.47 20.08
CA GLU A 190 3.13 -5.03 20.24
C GLU A 190 4.63 -4.69 20.06
N SER A 191 5.50 -5.54 20.59
CA SER A 191 6.95 -5.43 20.40
C SER A 191 7.32 -5.69 18.94
N VAL A 192 6.64 -6.64 18.29
CA VAL A 192 6.80 -6.94 16.87
C VAL A 192 6.39 -5.76 15.99
N VAL A 193 5.26 -5.10 16.27
CA VAL A 193 4.86 -3.87 15.55
C VAL A 193 5.92 -2.76 15.70
N THR A 194 6.49 -2.62 16.90
CA THR A 194 7.57 -1.66 17.15
C THR A 194 8.81 -1.99 16.30
N LEU A 195 9.20 -3.26 16.27
CA LEU A 195 10.32 -3.76 15.45
C LEU A 195 10.09 -3.49 13.96
N LEU A 196 8.91 -3.84 13.44
CA LEU A 196 8.56 -3.66 12.03
C LEU A 196 8.61 -2.19 11.60
N LYS A 197 8.09 -1.28 12.45
CA LYS A 197 8.15 0.17 12.22
C LYS A 197 9.58 0.67 12.22
N ALA A 198 10.42 0.20 13.15
CA ALA A 198 11.85 0.54 13.19
C ALA A 198 12.59 0.05 11.94
N ALA A 199 12.28 -1.17 11.48
CA ALA A 199 12.80 -1.75 10.26
C ALA A 199 12.23 -1.12 8.96
N LYS A 200 11.23 -0.23 9.08
CA LYS A 200 10.50 0.41 7.98
C LYS A 200 9.83 -0.60 7.03
N ILE A 201 9.46 -1.77 7.56
CA ILE A 201 8.69 -2.78 6.84
C ILE A 201 7.22 -2.38 6.92
N LYS A 202 6.54 -2.34 5.78
CA LYS A 202 5.15 -1.85 5.68
C LYS A 202 4.12 -2.92 5.42
N ASN A 203 4.51 -4.03 4.79
CA ASN A 203 3.61 -5.13 4.45
C ASN A 203 3.99 -6.33 5.30
N VAL A 204 3.01 -6.89 5.99
CA VAL A 204 3.18 -8.04 6.87
C VAL A 204 2.14 -9.09 6.50
N ARG A 205 2.57 -10.35 6.42
CA ARG A 205 1.67 -11.49 6.22
C ARG A 205 1.71 -12.38 7.45
N ILE A 206 0.55 -12.73 7.98
CA ILE A 206 0.38 -13.73 9.03
C ILE A 206 -0.37 -14.94 8.46
N TYR A 207 -0.23 -16.09 9.12
CA TYR A 207 -0.73 -17.40 8.65
C TYR A 207 -2.06 -17.80 9.30
N ASP A 208 -2.71 -16.86 9.97
CA ASP A 208 -3.99 -17.03 10.65
C ASP A 208 -4.73 -15.66 10.68
N ALA A 209 -5.69 -15.53 11.59
CA ALA A 209 -6.28 -14.25 11.96
C ALA A 209 -6.30 -14.05 13.48
N ASP A 210 -5.15 -14.26 14.15
CA ASP A 210 -5.00 -14.12 15.61
C ASP A 210 -5.39 -12.71 16.10
N HIS A 211 -6.38 -12.62 16.99
CA HIS A 211 -6.93 -11.36 17.47
C HIS A 211 -5.94 -10.53 18.30
N ASN A 212 -4.97 -11.15 18.99
CA ASN A 212 -3.93 -10.39 19.72
C ASN A 212 -3.06 -9.63 18.73
N VAL A 213 -2.72 -10.26 17.60
CA VAL A 213 -1.94 -9.62 16.55
C VAL A 213 -2.74 -8.54 15.84
N LEU A 214 -4.01 -8.82 15.51
CA LEU A 214 -4.89 -7.83 14.89
C LEU A 214 -5.07 -6.60 15.78
N ASN A 215 -5.19 -6.78 17.10
CA ASN A 215 -5.25 -5.69 18.07
C ASN A 215 -3.93 -4.92 18.18
N ALA A 216 -2.79 -5.60 18.22
CA ALA A 216 -1.49 -4.94 18.28
C ALA A 216 -1.19 -4.09 17.03
N PHE A 217 -1.69 -4.50 15.87
CA PHE A 217 -1.53 -3.76 14.61
C PHE A 217 -2.45 -2.55 14.48
N LYS A 218 -3.39 -2.36 15.41
CA LYS A 218 -4.32 -1.22 15.45
C LYS A 218 -3.58 0.11 15.41
N GLY A 219 -3.90 0.96 14.44
CA GLY A 219 -3.28 2.28 14.29
C GLY A 219 -1.78 2.27 13.96
N SER A 220 -1.19 1.10 13.66
CA SER A 220 0.24 0.98 13.34
C SER A 220 0.62 1.62 12.00
N GLY A 221 -0.34 1.66 11.07
CA GLY A 221 -0.15 2.07 9.68
C GLY A 221 0.48 1.01 8.78
N LEU A 222 0.69 -0.21 9.27
CA LEU A 222 1.21 -1.35 8.52
C LEU A 222 0.06 -2.06 7.78
N ASP A 223 0.28 -2.42 6.53
CA ASP A 223 -0.63 -3.26 5.74
C ASP A 223 -0.47 -4.72 6.16
N LEU A 224 -1.58 -5.38 6.48
CA LEU A 224 -1.62 -6.75 6.98
C LEU A 224 -2.39 -7.68 6.03
N VAL A 225 -1.81 -8.85 5.79
CA VAL A 225 -2.44 -10.00 5.14
C VAL A 225 -2.78 -11.03 6.20
N VAL A 226 -4.03 -11.46 6.25
CA VAL A 226 -4.52 -12.51 7.15
C VAL A 226 -4.83 -13.78 6.35
N ALA A 227 -4.84 -14.94 7.01
CA ALA A 227 -5.06 -16.21 6.34
C ALA A 227 -6.25 -16.99 6.89
N VAL A 228 -7.01 -17.60 5.98
CA VAL A 228 -7.90 -18.71 6.28
C VAL A 228 -7.06 -19.99 6.24
N SER A 229 -6.93 -20.68 7.38
CA SER A 229 -6.21 -21.96 7.47
C SER A 229 -6.83 -23.04 6.56
N ASN A 230 -6.01 -24.00 6.15
CA ASN A 230 -6.41 -25.16 5.36
C ASN A 230 -7.57 -25.95 6.01
N ASP A 231 -7.64 -25.98 7.35
CA ASP A 231 -8.68 -26.68 8.11
C ASP A 231 -10.09 -26.10 7.89
N HIS A 232 -10.19 -24.83 7.48
CA HIS A 232 -11.48 -24.19 7.22
C HIS A 232 -12.02 -24.45 5.80
N LEU A 233 -11.18 -24.92 4.87
CA LEU A 233 -11.52 -24.94 3.44
C LEU A 233 -12.74 -25.84 3.15
N LYS A 234 -12.78 -27.05 3.72
CA LYS A 234 -13.93 -27.97 3.58
C LYS A 234 -15.24 -27.31 4.00
N ASN A 235 -15.28 -26.72 5.19
CA ASN A 235 -16.49 -26.12 5.75
C ASN A 235 -16.93 -24.85 5.01
N MET A 236 -15.97 -24.02 4.55
CA MET A 236 -16.27 -22.80 3.80
C MET A 236 -16.65 -23.08 2.34
N SER A 237 -16.15 -24.18 1.77
CA SER A 237 -16.50 -24.60 0.41
C SER A 237 -17.96 -25.06 0.29
N VAL A 238 -18.49 -25.68 1.34
CA VAL A 238 -19.86 -26.24 1.33
C VAL A 238 -20.90 -25.21 1.77
N ASN A 239 -20.54 -24.29 2.67
CA ASN A 239 -21.48 -23.30 3.21
C ASN A 239 -20.86 -21.89 3.27
N GLU A 240 -21.37 -20.98 2.44
CA GLU A 240 -20.93 -19.58 2.38
C GLU A 240 -21.12 -18.83 3.71
N ASP A 241 -22.08 -19.23 4.55
CA ASP A 241 -22.32 -18.58 5.84
C ASP A 241 -21.19 -18.83 6.85
N ASN A 242 -20.42 -19.91 6.69
CA ASN A 242 -19.20 -20.13 7.46
C ASN A 242 -18.13 -19.10 7.11
N ALA A 243 -17.95 -18.79 5.82
CA ALA A 243 -17.03 -17.73 5.39
C ALA A 243 -17.52 -16.35 5.84
N LEU A 244 -18.83 -16.08 5.77
CA LEU A 244 -19.41 -14.84 6.28
C LEU A 244 -19.17 -14.66 7.77
N SER A 245 -19.39 -15.71 8.57
CA SER A 245 -19.15 -15.70 10.01
C SER A 245 -17.68 -15.45 10.32
N TRP A 246 -16.79 -16.14 9.60
CA TRP A 246 -15.34 -15.95 9.76
C TRP A 246 -14.91 -14.51 9.46
N VAL A 247 -15.41 -13.89 8.37
CA VAL A 247 -15.07 -12.49 8.06
C VAL A 247 -15.64 -11.52 9.10
N LYS A 248 -16.86 -11.76 9.60
CA LYS A 248 -17.48 -10.96 10.66
C LYS A 248 -16.75 -11.04 12.01
N GLU A 249 -16.11 -12.17 12.28
CA GLU A 249 -15.38 -12.40 13.53
C GLU A 249 -13.93 -11.91 13.44
N ASN A 250 -13.26 -12.21 12.32
CA ASN A 250 -11.81 -12.10 12.21
C ASN A 250 -11.31 -10.90 11.41
N VAL A 251 -12.20 -10.21 10.68
CA VAL A 251 -11.80 -9.11 9.78
C VAL A 251 -12.59 -7.84 10.09
N GLN A 252 -13.92 -7.91 9.99
CA GLN A 252 -14.79 -6.74 10.11
C GLN A 252 -14.58 -5.93 11.42
N PRO A 253 -14.41 -6.53 12.61
CA PRO A 253 -14.30 -5.79 13.86
C PRO A 253 -13.01 -4.96 13.98
N PHE A 254 -11.98 -5.30 13.20
CA PHE A 254 -10.66 -4.67 13.26
C PHE A 254 -10.52 -3.51 12.27
N LEU A 255 -11.47 -3.36 11.34
CA LEU A 255 -11.47 -2.28 10.36
C LEU A 255 -12.13 -1.00 10.90
N PRO A 256 -11.67 0.20 10.48
CA PRO A 256 -10.52 0.46 9.62
C PRO A 256 -9.19 0.61 10.39
N ASP A 257 -9.21 0.48 11.72
CA ASP A 257 -8.05 0.82 12.56
C ASP A 257 -6.84 -0.09 12.31
N THR A 258 -7.07 -1.37 12.03
CA THR A 258 -6.07 -2.32 11.54
C THR A 258 -6.23 -2.45 10.03
N ARG A 259 -5.16 -2.18 9.27
CA ARG A 259 -5.20 -2.17 7.80
C ARG A 259 -5.06 -3.58 7.23
N ILE A 260 -6.10 -4.39 7.38
CA ILE A 260 -6.22 -5.67 6.67
C ILE A 260 -6.47 -5.36 5.20
N ARG A 261 -5.57 -5.78 4.29
CA ARG A 261 -5.66 -5.47 2.85
C ARG A 261 -5.86 -6.69 1.97
N GLU A 262 -5.64 -7.87 2.53
CA GLU A 262 -5.72 -9.12 1.79
C GLU A 262 -6.09 -10.27 2.74
N ILE A 263 -6.93 -11.17 2.24
CA ILE A 263 -7.22 -12.47 2.85
C ILE A 263 -6.67 -13.54 1.91
N VAL A 264 -5.68 -14.29 2.39
CA VAL A 264 -5.21 -15.49 1.68
C VAL A 264 -6.06 -16.69 2.11
N VAL A 265 -6.54 -17.47 1.16
CA VAL A 265 -7.37 -18.65 1.41
C VAL A 265 -6.55 -19.92 1.19
N GLY A 266 -6.23 -20.61 2.29
CA GLY A 266 -5.32 -21.74 2.31
C GLY A 266 -3.85 -21.35 2.11
N ASN A 267 -2.98 -22.34 2.25
CA ASN A 267 -1.55 -22.23 1.98
C ASN A 267 -1.05 -23.48 1.24
N GLU A 268 -0.51 -23.29 0.03
CA GLU A 268 0.10 -24.33 -0.81
C GLU A 268 -0.80 -25.54 -1.13
N VAL A 269 -2.12 -25.39 -1.04
CA VAL A 269 -3.10 -26.49 -1.11
C VAL A 269 -2.93 -27.39 -2.34
N LEU A 270 -2.77 -26.80 -3.53
CA LEU A 270 -2.66 -27.56 -4.79
C LEU A 270 -1.30 -28.24 -5.00
N GLY A 271 -0.30 -27.88 -4.19
CA GLY A 271 1.00 -28.54 -4.16
C GLY A 271 1.22 -29.36 -2.88
N GLY A 272 0.20 -29.49 -2.04
CA GLY A 272 0.25 -30.16 -0.75
C GLY A 272 0.00 -31.67 -0.84
N SER A 273 0.03 -32.33 0.32
CA SER A 273 -0.15 -33.78 0.43
C SER A 273 -1.59 -34.23 0.67
N ASP A 274 -2.49 -33.32 1.07
CA ASP A 274 -3.91 -33.65 1.30
C ASP A 274 -4.65 -33.71 -0.04
N GLN A 275 -5.13 -34.90 -0.40
CA GLN A 275 -5.80 -35.15 -1.67
C GLN A 275 -7.24 -34.61 -1.74
N GLU A 276 -7.86 -34.28 -0.61
CA GLU A 276 -9.24 -33.79 -0.56
C GLU A 276 -9.30 -32.26 -0.64
N LEU A 277 -8.28 -31.54 -0.14
CA LEU A 277 -8.31 -30.07 -0.13
C LEU A 277 -8.37 -29.40 -1.51
N PRO A 278 -7.74 -29.91 -2.59
CA PRO A 278 -7.81 -29.29 -3.92
C PRO A 278 -9.24 -29.03 -4.41
N GLU A 279 -10.16 -29.97 -4.17
CA GLU A 279 -11.58 -29.85 -4.57
C GLU A 279 -12.32 -28.74 -3.81
N THR A 280 -11.86 -28.41 -2.61
CA THR A 280 -12.53 -27.46 -1.70
C THR A 280 -12.04 -26.02 -1.89
N LEU A 281 -10.85 -25.84 -2.45
CA LEU A 281 -10.16 -24.56 -2.48
C LEU A 281 -10.95 -23.48 -3.23
N PHE A 282 -11.44 -23.79 -4.43
CA PHE A 282 -12.18 -22.83 -5.24
C PHE A 282 -13.48 -22.39 -4.55
N GLY A 283 -14.23 -23.34 -3.98
CA GLY A 283 -15.45 -23.04 -3.24
C GLY A 283 -15.18 -22.13 -2.05
N ALA A 284 -14.14 -22.41 -1.26
CA ALA A 284 -13.74 -21.58 -0.12
C ALA A 284 -13.34 -20.15 -0.55
N ILE A 285 -12.53 -20.00 -1.60
CA ILE A 285 -12.14 -18.70 -2.17
C ILE A 285 -13.38 -17.88 -2.55
N LYS A 286 -14.31 -18.51 -3.27
CA LYS A 286 -15.55 -17.86 -3.71
C LYS A 286 -16.42 -17.45 -2.53
N SER A 287 -16.57 -18.31 -1.53
CA SER A 287 -17.31 -18.03 -0.29
C SER A 287 -16.74 -16.82 0.46
N VAL A 288 -15.41 -16.73 0.60
CA VAL A 288 -14.74 -15.59 1.26
C VAL A 288 -14.95 -14.30 0.48
N TYR A 289 -14.79 -14.32 -0.84
CA TYR A 289 -15.06 -13.14 -1.67
C TYR A 289 -16.53 -12.70 -1.61
N ASN A 290 -17.47 -13.66 -1.64
CA ASN A 290 -18.90 -13.36 -1.50
C ASN A 290 -19.23 -12.76 -0.13
N ALA A 291 -18.59 -13.25 0.95
CA ALA A 291 -18.70 -12.64 2.26
C ALA A 291 -18.22 -11.17 2.27
N LEU A 292 -17.05 -10.88 1.67
CA LEU A 292 -16.56 -9.51 1.51
C LEU A 292 -17.53 -8.64 0.71
N LYS A 293 -18.09 -9.13 -0.39
CA LYS A 293 -19.10 -8.40 -1.17
C LYS A 293 -20.35 -8.09 -0.35
N ARG A 294 -20.88 -9.08 0.38
CA ARG A 294 -22.06 -8.91 1.25
C ARG A 294 -21.82 -7.86 2.35
N LEU A 295 -20.58 -7.76 2.84
CA LEU A 295 -20.16 -6.80 3.85
C LEU A 295 -19.66 -5.47 3.28
N GLN A 296 -19.67 -5.29 1.95
CA GLN A 296 -19.15 -4.10 1.25
C GLN A 296 -17.66 -3.84 1.52
N LEU A 297 -16.87 -4.91 1.67
CA LEU A 297 -15.42 -4.86 1.92
C LEU A 297 -14.58 -5.29 0.70
N ALA A 298 -15.22 -5.79 -0.36
CA ALA A 298 -14.53 -6.29 -1.55
C ALA A 298 -13.75 -5.21 -2.33
N ASP A 299 -14.10 -3.94 -2.14
CA ASP A 299 -13.38 -2.80 -2.71
C ASP A 299 -12.16 -2.36 -1.88
N ASP A 300 -11.94 -2.97 -0.71
CA ASP A 300 -10.85 -2.63 0.22
C ASP A 300 -9.89 -3.80 0.50
N ILE A 301 -10.36 -5.03 0.29
CA ILE A 301 -9.65 -6.27 0.66
C ILE A 301 -9.61 -7.22 -0.54
N ILE A 302 -8.40 -7.62 -0.93
CA ILE A 302 -8.18 -8.61 -1.98
C ILE A 302 -8.31 -10.03 -1.41
N VAL A 303 -8.81 -10.97 -2.22
CA VAL A 303 -8.79 -12.42 -1.91
C VAL A 303 -7.81 -13.10 -2.84
N SER A 304 -6.89 -13.90 -2.32
CA SER A 304 -5.91 -14.66 -3.10
C SER A 304 -5.67 -16.04 -2.50
N THR A 305 -4.83 -16.85 -3.14
CA THR A 305 -4.30 -18.10 -2.57
C THR A 305 -2.84 -18.27 -3.02
N PRO A 306 -1.91 -18.61 -2.10
CA PRO A 306 -0.50 -18.80 -2.41
C PRO A 306 -0.21 -20.26 -2.81
N HIS A 307 0.62 -20.44 -3.83
CA HIS A 307 1.00 -21.74 -4.37
C HIS A 307 2.49 -22.04 -4.16
N SER A 308 2.83 -23.28 -3.82
CA SER A 308 4.21 -23.76 -3.95
C SER A 308 4.57 -23.95 -5.41
N GLN A 309 5.85 -24.07 -5.74
CA GLN A 309 6.27 -24.41 -7.11
C GLN A 309 5.94 -25.86 -7.50
N ALA A 310 5.45 -26.68 -6.56
CA ALA A 310 5.03 -28.06 -6.85
C ALA A 310 3.80 -28.12 -7.78
N VAL A 311 3.12 -27.00 -8.05
CA VAL A 311 2.06 -26.91 -9.05
C VAL A 311 2.58 -26.92 -10.49
N PHE A 312 3.88 -26.76 -10.70
CA PHE A 312 4.51 -26.65 -12.02
C PHE A 312 5.24 -27.91 -12.46
N VAL A 313 5.52 -27.98 -13.77
CA VAL A 313 6.50 -28.88 -14.40
C VAL A 313 7.38 -28.09 -15.37
N ASN A 314 8.54 -28.65 -15.72
CA ASN A 314 9.42 -28.12 -16.77
C ASN A 314 9.83 -26.64 -16.55
N SER A 315 10.08 -26.25 -15.30
CA SER A 315 10.42 -24.87 -14.93
C SER A 315 11.82 -24.40 -15.37
N PHE A 316 12.59 -25.26 -16.04
CA PHE A 316 13.87 -24.94 -16.63
C PHE A 316 13.97 -25.42 -18.09
N PRO A 317 14.26 -24.52 -19.07
CA PRO A 317 14.36 -23.07 -18.91
C PRO A 317 12.98 -22.45 -18.58
N PRO A 318 12.92 -21.23 -18.01
CA PRO A 318 11.67 -20.64 -17.51
C PRO A 318 10.49 -20.65 -18.50
N SER A 319 10.74 -20.40 -19.79
CA SER A 319 9.70 -20.34 -20.83
C SER A 319 9.07 -21.69 -21.20
N SER A 320 9.60 -22.80 -20.66
CA SER A 320 9.03 -24.15 -20.81
C SER A 320 8.04 -24.51 -19.71
N CYS A 321 7.95 -23.69 -18.66
CA CYS A 321 7.16 -23.99 -17.48
C CYS A 321 5.67 -24.05 -17.82
N THR A 322 5.00 -25.10 -17.34
CA THR A 322 3.54 -25.23 -17.38
C THR A 322 3.04 -25.70 -16.02
N PHE A 323 1.74 -25.54 -15.75
CA PHE A 323 1.12 -26.24 -14.64
C PHE A 323 1.15 -27.76 -14.90
N LYS A 324 1.15 -28.56 -13.84
CA LYS A 324 0.85 -29.99 -13.94
C LYS A 324 -0.59 -30.19 -14.41
N GLU A 325 -0.83 -31.20 -15.24
CA GLU A 325 -2.15 -31.45 -15.82
C GLU A 325 -3.20 -31.79 -14.75
N ASP A 326 -2.82 -32.58 -13.75
CA ASP A 326 -3.67 -32.95 -12.60
C ASP A 326 -3.95 -31.78 -11.65
N VAL A 327 -3.09 -30.76 -11.63
CA VAL A 327 -3.32 -29.51 -10.89
C VAL A 327 -4.18 -28.53 -11.71
N LEU A 328 -4.04 -28.54 -13.04
CA LEU A 328 -4.68 -27.56 -13.91
C LEU A 328 -6.21 -27.59 -13.84
N VAL A 329 -6.80 -28.78 -13.59
CA VAL A 329 -8.26 -28.95 -13.39
C VAL A 329 -8.79 -28.11 -12.22
N TYR A 330 -7.99 -27.93 -11.17
CA TYR A 330 -8.33 -27.11 -9.99
C TYR A 330 -7.86 -25.66 -10.14
N MET A 331 -6.70 -25.47 -10.78
CA MET A 331 -6.09 -24.15 -10.95
C MET A 331 -6.91 -23.25 -11.88
N LYS A 332 -7.41 -23.78 -13.02
CA LYS A 332 -8.04 -22.95 -14.04
C LYS A 332 -9.30 -22.20 -13.54
N PRO A 333 -10.25 -22.83 -12.82
CA PRO A 333 -11.36 -22.09 -12.21
C PRO A 333 -10.93 -20.97 -11.25
N ILE A 334 -9.84 -21.18 -10.51
CA ILE A 334 -9.27 -20.16 -9.61
C ILE A 334 -8.69 -19.00 -10.43
N LEU A 335 -7.94 -19.28 -11.48
CA LEU A 335 -7.37 -18.25 -12.35
C LEU A 335 -8.45 -17.47 -13.11
N ASP A 336 -9.50 -18.13 -13.61
CA ASP A 336 -10.65 -17.47 -14.23
C ASP A 336 -11.29 -16.47 -13.26
N PHE A 337 -11.52 -16.89 -12.03
CA PHE A 337 -12.11 -16.04 -11.00
C PHE A 337 -11.18 -14.91 -10.55
N PHE A 338 -9.89 -15.18 -10.36
CA PHE A 338 -8.90 -14.15 -10.02
C PHE A 338 -8.74 -13.12 -11.15
N SER A 339 -8.84 -13.53 -12.41
CA SER A 339 -8.90 -12.62 -13.56
C SER A 339 -10.14 -11.71 -13.49
N GLU A 340 -11.31 -12.26 -13.14
CA GLU A 340 -12.57 -11.50 -12.99
C GLU A 340 -12.47 -10.43 -11.87
N ILE A 341 -11.94 -10.80 -10.71
CA ILE A 341 -11.86 -9.91 -9.53
C ILE A 341 -10.57 -9.07 -9.50
N GLY A 342 -9.66 -9.28 -10.46
CA GLY A 342 -8.37 -8.56 -10.55
C GLY A 342 -7.35 -8.94 -9.48
N SER A 343 -7.41 -10.17 -8.94
CA SER A 343 -6.48 -10.69 -7.95
C SER A 343 -5.18 -11.22 -8.61
N PRO A 344 -4.00 -11.02 -7.99
CA PRO A 344 -2.75 -11.57 -8.51
C PRO A 344 -2.63 -13.09 -8.26
N PHE A 345 -1.74 -13.73 -9.02
CA PHE A 345 -1.25 -15.07 -8.75
C PHE A 345 -0.12 -15.01 -7.71
N TYR A 346 -0.29 -15.66 -6.56
CA TYR A 346 0.76 -15.74 -5.55
C TYR A 346 1.51 -17.07 -5.62
N VAL A 347 2.83 -17.00 -5.59
CA VAL A 347 3.72 -18.16 -5.62
C VAL A 347 4.85 -18.03 -4.62
N ASN A 348 5.16 -19.12 -3.93
CA ASN A 348 6.32 -19.26 -3.07
C ASN A 348 7.55 -19.55 -3.94
N VAL A 349 8.61 -18.75 -3.80
CA VAL A 349 9.80 -18.77 -4.65
C VAL A 349 11.03 -18.99 -3.78
N TYR A 350 11.57 -20.19 -3.80
CA TYR A 350 12.71 -20.57 -2.95
C TYR A 350 13.89 -21.07 -3.79
N PRO A 351 14.82 -20.18 -4.20
CA PRO A 351 16.11 -20.57 -4.76
C PRO A 351 16.91 -21.47 -3.82
N PHE A 352 16.78 -21.28 -2.50
CA PHE A 352 17.39 -22.14 -1.49
C PHE A 352 16.97 -23.60 -1.67
N LEU A 353 15.67 -23.89 -1.75
CA LEU A 353 15.17 -25.26 -1.90
C LEU A 353 15.61 -25.91 -3.22
N ALA A 354 15.61 -25.14 -4.31
CA ALA A 354 16.12 -25.62 -5.59
C ALA A 354 17.61 -25.98 -5.51
N TYR A 355 18.42 -25.12 -4.90
CA TYR A 355 19.85 -25.37 -4.68
C TYR A 355 20.11 -26.58 -3.78
N THR A 356 19.35 -26.72 -2.67
CA THR A 356 19.48 -27.88 -1.78
C THR A 356 19.20 -29.20 -2.49
N TYR A 357 18.28 -29.21 -3.47
CA TYR A 357 17.94 -30.41 -4.23
C TYR A 357 19.00 -30.80 -5.28
N ASP A 358 19.70 -29.83 -5.87
CA ASP A 358 20.71 -30.06 -6.91
C ASP A 358 21.94 -29.13 -6.77
N PRO A 359 22.70 -29.25 -5.67
CA PRO A 359 23.84 -28.37 -5.39
C PRO A 359 25.05 -28.65 -6.30
N GLU A 360 25.07 -29.78 -7.00
CA GLU A 360 26.16 -30.15 -7.91
C GLU A 360 26.06 -29.41 -9.25
N HIS A 361 24.84 -29.13 -9.73
CA HIS A 361 24.62 -28.51 -11.04
C HIS A 361 24.14 -27.05 -10.96
N ILE A 362 23.54 -26.63 -9.84
CA ILE A 362 23.11 -25.25 -9.66
C ILE A 362 24.29 -24.42 -9.10
N ASP A 363 24.73 -23.41 -9.85
CA ASP A 363 25.68 -22.42 -9.34
C ASP A 363 25.06 -21.65 -8.15
N ILE A 364 25.67 -21.76 -6.97
CA ILE A 364 25.20 -21.06 -5.78
C ILE A 364 25.14 -19.54 -5.99
N ASN A 365 26.03 -18.97 -6.80
CA ASN A 365 26.04 -17.53 -7.07
C ASN A 365 24.79 -17.10 -7.85
N TYR A 366 24.30 -17.96 -8.75
CA TYR A 366 23.04 -17.76 -9.45
C TYR A 366 21.83 -17.76 -8.50
N ALA A 367 21.86 -18.61 -7.47
CA ALA A 367 20.83 -18.63 -6.43
C ALA A 367 20.93 -17.44 -5.45
N LEU A 368 22.14 -16.90 -5.23
CA LEU A 368 22.43 -15.82 -4.28
C LEU A 368 22.45 -14.39 -4.86
N PHE A 369 22.11 -14.23 -6.15
CA PHE A 369 22.23 -12.96 -6.89
C PHE A 369 23.67 -12.41 -6.99
N GLU A 370 24.67 -13.27 -6.83
CA GLU A 370 26.08 -12.93 -6.98
C GLU A 370 26.52 -13.08 -8.44
N PRO A 371 27.64 -12.48 -8.88
CA PRO A 371 28.12 -12.61 -10.25
C PRO A 371 28.28 -14.07 -10.69
N ASN A 372 27.65 -14.42 -11.80
CA ASN A 372 27.64 -15.76 -12.38
C ASN A 372 27.40 -15.68 -13.90
N LEU A 373 27.42 -16.82 -14.61
CA LEU A 373 27.18 -16.85 -16.06
C LEU A 373 25.70 -16.66 -16.46
N GLY A 374 24.80 -16.77 -15.49
CA GLY A 374 23.35 -16.76 -15.67
C GLY A 374 22.86 -17.98 -16.45
N ILE A 375 21.57 -17.97 -16.76
CA ILE A 375 20.96 -18.95 -17.65
C ILE A 375 20.39 -18.23 -18.87
N TYR A 376 20.57 -18.84 -20.04
CA TYR A 376 20.01 -18.34 -21.30
C TYR A 376 18.81 -19.19 -21.72
N ASP A 377 17.67 -18.55 -21.89
CA ASP A 377 16.45 -19.16 -22.38
C ASP A 377 16.34 -18.99 -23.90
N ALA A 378 16.60 -20.07 -24.63
CA ALA A 378 16.66 -20.03 -26.10
C ALA A 378 15.32 -19.72 -26.78
N LYS A 379 14.18 -20.05 -26.16
CA LYS A 379 12.85 -19.83 -26.73
C LYS A 379 12.46 -18.35 -26.65
N THR A 380 12.82 -17.68 -25.56
CA THR A 380 12.51 -16.26 -25.36
C THR A 380 13.66 -15.31 -25.70
N ASN A 381 14.87 -15.84 -25.92
CA ASN A 381 16.11 -15.06 -26.07
C ASN A 381 16.36 -14.13 -24.87
N LEU A 382 15.97 -14.59 -23.68
CA LEU A 382 16.17 -13.87 -22.42
C LEU A 382 17.32 -14.49 -21.65
N HIS A 383 18.05 -13.62 -20.94
CA HIS A 383 19.11 -14.02 -20.03
C HIS A 383 18.71 -13.67 -18.60
N TYR A 384 18.94 -14.61 -17.69
CA TYR A 384 18.61 -14.48 -16.28
C TYR A 384 19.90 -14.54 -15.47
N ASP A 385 20.23 -13.42 -14.81
CA ASP A 385 21.39 -13.31 -13.93
C ASP A 385 21.16 -13.96 -12.55
N ASN A 386 19.91 -14.29 -12.19
CA ASN A 386 19.57 -14.85 -10.89
C ASN A 386 18.35 -15.79 -10.95
N MET A 387 18.34 -16.79 -10.07
CA MET A 387 17.30 -17.81 -10.02
C MET A 387 15.93 -17.27 -9.62
N PHE A 388 15.89 -16.27 -8.74
CA PHE A 388 14.64 -15.68 -8.26
C PHE A 388 13.81 -15.08 -9.41
N ASP A 389 14.43 -14.30 -10.29
CA ASP A 389 13.76 -13.74 -11.47
C ASP A 389 13.32 -14.85 -12.45
N ALA A 390 14.15 -15.88 -12.63
CA ALA A 390 13.82 -17.03 -13.48
C ALA A 390 12.62 -17.83 -12.95
N GLN A 391 12.54 -18.06 -11.63
CA GLN A 391 11.42 -18.76 -11.00
C GLN A 391 10.11 -17.96 -11.09
N ILE A 392 10.16 -16.63 -11.00
CA ILE A 392 8.98 -15.78 -11.23
C ILE A 392 8.54 -15.87 -12.70
N ASP A 393 9.49 -15.83 -13.63
CA ASP A 393 9.16 -15.90 -15.06
C ASP A 393 8.72 -17.30 -15.51
N ALA A 394 9.11 -18.35 -14.81
CA ALA A 394 8.53 -19.68 -14.95
C ALA A 394 7.04 -19.68 -14.58
N ALA A 395 6.65 -19.02 -13.47
CA ALA A 395 5.24 -18.86 -13.13
C ALA A 395 4.48 -18.04 -14.19
N TYR A 396 5.06 -16.96 -14.73
CA TYR A 396 4.47 -16.23 -15.85
C TYR A 396 4.30 -17.08 -17.10
N ALA A 397 5.29 -17.92 -17.44
CA ALA A 397 5.20 -18.83 -18.58
C ALA A 397 4.07 -19.86 -18.40
N ALA A 398 3.91 -20.42 -17.19
CA ALA A 398 2.83 -21.34 -16.87
C ALA A 398 1.45 -20.67 -16.97
N LEU A 399 1.31 -19.44 -16.48
CA LEU A 399 0.09 -18.64 -16.63
C LEU A 399 -0.22 -18.35 -18.10
N GLU A 400 0.79 -17.97 -18.89
CA GLU A 400 0.64 -17.70 -20.32
C GLU A 400 0.21 -18.96 -21.09
N ALA A 401 0.80 -20.12 -20.78
CA ALA A 401 0.40 -21.41 -21.34
C ALA A 401 -1.05 -21.79 -20.98
N ALA A 402 -1.52 -21.39 -19.79
CA ALA A 402 -2.90 -21.59 -19.35
C ALA A 402 -3.90 -20.53 -19.87
N GLY A 403 -3.43 -19.48 -20.57
CA GLY A 403 -4.26 -18.41 -21.14
C GLY A 403 -4.42 -17.15 -20.28
N PHE A 404 -3.58 -16.94 -19.27
CA PHE A 404 -3.64 -15.83 -18.30
C PHE A 404 -2.42 -14.89 -18.38
N ASP A 405 -2.05 -14.49 -19.60
CA ASP A 405 -0.86 -13.69 -19.92
C ASP A 405 -0.73 -12.35 -19.15
N LYS A 406 -1.88 -11.76 -18.76
CA LYS A 406 -1.98 -10.46 -18.08
C LYS A 406 -1.99 -10.53 -16.56
N MET A 407 -2.09 -11.71 -15.96
CA MET A 407 -2.18 -11.86 -14.51
C MET A 407 -0.86 -11.47 -13.84
N GLU A 408 -0.92 -10.61 -12.82
CA GLU A 408 0.28 -10.22 -12.05
C GLU A 408 0.74 -11.41 -11.19
N VAL A 409 2.03 -11.73 -11.22
CA VAL A 409 2.65 -12.67 -10.27
C VAL A 409 3.21 -11.89 -9.08
N ARG A 410 2.92 -12.34 -7.86
CA ARG A 410 3.52 -11.85 -6.62
C ARG A 410 4.15 -13.00 -5.87
N VAL A 411 5.23 -12.70 -5.15
CA VAL A 411 5.92 -13.70 -4.35
C VAL A 411 5.35 -13.68 -2.93
N SER A 412 4.69 -14.77 -2.54
CA SER A 412 4.09 -14.92 -1.20
C SER A 412 5.12 -15.28 -0.15
N GLU A 413 6.19 -15.98 -0.54
CA GLU A 413 7.28 -16.38 0.35
C GLU A 413 8.57 -16.58 -0.43
N THR A 414 9.67 -16.13 0.16
CA THR A 414 11.02 -16.37 -0.36
C THR A 414 12.05 -16.11 0.74
N GLY A 415 13.07 -16.93 0.85
CA GLY A 415 14.04 -16.83 1.94
C GLY A 415 15.16 -17.83 1.81
N TRP A 416 16.08 -17.80 2.76
CA TRP A 416 17.24 -18.68 2.80
C TRP A 416 17.59 -18.99 4.26
N ALA A 417 17.68 -20.27 4.60
CA ALA A 417 17.94 -20.71 5.97
C ALA A 417 19.39 -20.47 6.39
N SER A 418 19.57 -19.99 7.62
CA SER A 418 20.88 -19.65 8.19
C SER A 418 21.61 -20.82 8.83
N SER A 419 20.94 -21.95 8.99
CA SER A 419 21.45 -23.23 9.49
C SER A 419 20.53 -24.34 8.99
N GLY A 420 21.00 -25.58 8.95
CA GLY A 420 20.23 -26.76 8.55
C GLY A 420 20.98 -28.05 8.87
N ASP A 421 20.40 -29.18 8.49
CA ASP A 421 21.01 -30.50 8.59
C ASP A 421 22.18 -30.67 7.59
N GLU A 422 23.00 -31.71 7.75
CA GLU A 422 24.18 -31.94 6.91
C GLU A 422 23.86 -32.10 5.41
N ASN A 423 22.66 -32.59 5.09
CA ASN A 423 22.16 -32.74 3.73
C ASN A 423 21.49 -31.46 3.17
N GLU A 424 21.40 -30.38 3.95
CA GLU A 424 20.80 -29.11 3.53
C GLU A 424 21.87 -28.15 3.00
N ALA A 425 22.42 -28.52 1.84
CA ALA A 425 23.50 -27.79 1.21
C ALA A 425 23.19 -26.29 1.09
N GLY A 426 24.14 -25.46 1.53
CA GLY A 426 24.03 -24.01 1.45
C GLY A 426 23.27 -23.35 2.62
N ALA A 427 22.71 -24.09 3.57
CA ALA A 427 22.09 -23.55 4.78
C ALA A 427 23.15 -22.98 5.76
N THR A 428 23.58 -21.74 5.52
CA THR A 428 24.61 -21.07 6.32
C THR A 428 24.25 -19.61 6.57
N VAL A 429 24.73 -19.04 7.68
CA VAL A 429 24.55 -17.62 8.00
C VAL A 429 25.08 -16.72 6.89
N HIS A 430 26.20 -17.10 6.24
CA HIS A 430 26.76 -16.35 5.13
C HIS A 430 25.79 -16.28 3.95
N ASN A 431 25.30 -17.43 3.49
CA ASN A 431 24.39 -17.50 2.34
C ASN A 431 23.04 -16.86 2.65
N ALA A 432 22.49 -17.08 3.85
CA ALA A 432 21.25 -16.44 4.29
C ALA A 432 21.37 -14.91 4.29
N ARG A 433 22.47 -14.39 4.82
CA ARG A 433 22.76 -12.95 4.77
C ARG A 433 22.87 -12.43 3.34
N THR A 434 23.64 -13.12 2.49
CA THR A 434 23.85 -12.72 1.09
C THR A 434 22.53 -12.71 0.32
N TYR A 435 21.76 -13.80 0.38
CA TYR A 435 20.46 -13.91 -0.28
C TYR A 435 19.49 -12.81 0.16
N ASN A 436 19.26 -12.68 1.47
CA ASN A 436 18.25 -11.75 1.99
C ASN A 436 18.66 -10.27 1.79
N TYR A 437 19.96 -9.96 1.87
CA TYR A 437 20.46 -8.62 1.54
C TYR A 437 20.29 -8.30 0.04
N ASN A 438 20.66 -9.24 -0.84
CA ASN A 438 20.58 -9.04 -2.28
C ASN A 438 19.13 -9.02 -2.78
N LEU A 439 18.24 -9.85 -2.23
CA LEU A 439 16.80 -9.81 -2.47
C LEU A 439 16.24 -8.43 -2.09
N ARG A 440 16.58 -7.91 -0.90
CA ARG A 440 16.18 -6.56 -0.50
C ARG A 440 16.68 -5.53 -1.52
N LYS A 441 17.97 -5.53 -1.87
CA LYS A 441 18.51 -4.63 -2.89
C LYS A 441 17.78 -4.75 -4.24
N ARG A 442 17.45 -5.98 -4.67
CA ARG A 442 16.72 -6.29 -5.91
C ARG A 442 15.31 -5.72 -5.90
N LEU A 443 14.57 -5.85 -4.81
CA LEU A 443 13.21 -5.32 -4.67
C LEU A 443 13.19 -3.79 -4.59
N PHE A 444 14.20 -3.17 -3.99
CA PHE A 444 14.32 -1.71 -3.91
C PHE A 444 14.64 -1.04 -5.25
N LYS A 445 15.14 -1.78 -6.25
CA LYS A 445 15.29 -1.28 -7.63
C LYS A 445 13.94 -1.00 -8.30
N LYS A 446 12.83 -1.54 -7.78
CA LYS A 446 11.47 -1.39 -8.35
C LYS A 446 11.41 -1.73 -9.84
N LYS A 447 12.09 -2.81 -10.23
CA LYS A 447 12.11 -3.33 -11.62
C LYS A 447 11.36 -4.65 -11.68
N GLY A 448 10.79 -4.94 -12.85
CA GLY A 448 10.28 -6.27 -13.18
C GLY A 448 11.39 -7.27 -13.47
N THR A 449 10.98 -8.46 -13.88
CA THR A 449 11.84 -9.57 -14.33
C THR A 449 12.23 -9.42 -15.81
N PRO A 450 13.14 -10.24 -16.36
CA PRO A 450 13.44 -10.24 -17.79
C PRO A 450 12.21 -10.37 -18.70
N LEU A 451 11.27 -11.29 -18.40
CA LEU A 451 10.05 -11.51 -19.20
C LEU A 451 8.98 -10.42 -18.98
N ARG A 452 8.91 -9.85 -17.77
CA ARG A 452 7.92 -8.82 -17.41
C ARG A 452 8.59 -7.56 -16.84
N PRO A 453 9.43 -6.84 -17.62
CA PRO A 453 10.28 -5.75 -17.10
C PRO A 453 9.51 -4.54 -16.56
N LYS A 454 8.24 -4.39 -16.99
CA LYS A 454 7.35 -3.28 -16.61
C LYS A 454 6.48 -3.59 -15.38
N ILE A 455 6.40 -4.84 -14.95
CA ILE A 455 5.62 -5.24 -13.77
C ILE A 455 6.58 -5.33 -12.59
N VAL A 456 6.49 -4.39 -11.65
CA VAL A 456 7.40 -4.34 -10.51
C VAL A 456 7.23 -5.57 -9.63
N VAL A 457 8.33 -6.28 -9.36
CA VAL A 457 8.32 -7.44 -8.46
C VAL A 457 7.99 -7.02 -7.03
N LYS A 458 7.08 -7.75 -6.40
CA LYS A 458 6.70 -7.64 -4.99
C LYS A 458 6.87 -8.99 -4.32
N ALA A 459 7.47 -9.00 -3.14
CA ALA A 459 7.72 -10.23 -2.41
C ALA A 459 7.58 -10.05 -0.90
N TYR A 460 7.07 -11.09 -0.24
CA TYR A 460 7.21 -11.27 1.20
C TYR A 460 8.41 -12.17 1.48
N LEU A 461 9.35 -11.66 2.27
CA LEU A 461 10.49 -12.44 2.74
C LEU A 461 10.03 -13.41 3.85
N PHE A 462 10.47 -14.65 3.80
CA PHE A 462 10.26 -15.68 4.81
C PHE A 462 11.57 -15.89 5.61
N ALA A 463 11.63 -15.58 6.90
CA ALA A 463 10.58 -15.03 7.76
C ALA A 463 11.12 -13.99 8.76
N LEU A 464 10.22 -13.39 9.55
CA LEU A 464 10.59 -12.39 10.53
C LEU A 464 11.45 -12.98 11.65
N PHE A 465 11.07 -14.12 12.21
CA PHE A 465 11.77 -14.79 13.31
C PHE A 465 12.21 -16.19 12.95
N ASN A 466 13.23 -16.69 13.65
CA ASN A 466 13.46 -18.13 13.76
C ASN A 466 12.31 -18.73 14.57
N GLU A 467 11.67 -19.76 14.04
CA GLU A 467 10.45 -20.36 14.59
C GLU A 467 10.78 -21.73 15.17
N ASN A 468 11.03 -21.82 16.48
CA ASN A 468 11.64 -22.99 17.13
C ASN A 468 10.75 -24.23 17.28
N GLN A 469 9.47 -24.14 16.91
CA GLN A 469 8.54 -25.26 16.99
C GLN A 469 8.18 -25.82 15.61
N LYS A 470 8.82 -25.36 14.53
CA LYS A 470 8.62 -25.94 13.20
C LYS A 470 9.19 -27.36 13.17
N THR A 471 8.41 -28.25 12.58
CA THR A 471 8.78 -29.65 12.36
C THR A 471 9.34 -29.84 10.95
N GLY A 472 10.00 -30.97 10.71
CA GLY A 472 10.62 -31.26 9.41
C GLY A 472 12.14 -31.08 9.45
N ALA A 473 12.71 -30.58 8.36
CA ALA A 473 14.14 -30.35 8.24
C ALA A 473 14.61 -29.26 9.21
N SER A 474 15.84 -29.36 9.72
CA SER A 474 16.35 -28.40 10.70
C SER A 474 16.38 -26.95 10.18
N SER A 475 16.54 -26.76 8.86
CA SER A 475 16.49 -25.44 8.23
C SER A 475 15.19 -24.67 8.46
N GLU A 476 14.07 -25.36 8.67
CA GLU A 476 12.75 -24.78 8.93
C GLU A 476 12.76 -23.86 10.16
N ASN A 477 13.62 -24.11 11.13
CA ASN A 477 13.76 -23.31 12.35
C ASN A 477 14.68 -22.08 12.19
N HIS A 478 15.28 -21.86 11.00
CA HIS A 478 16.42 -20.96 10.83
C HIS A 478 16.28 -19.93 9.68
N TYR A 479 15.06 -19.63 9.22
CA TYR A 479 14.78 -18.62 8.18
C TYR A 479 14.68 -17.18 8.67
N GLY A 480 14.70 -16.95 9.99
CA GLY A 480 14.46 -15.65 10.60
C GLY A 480 15.49 -14.59 10.26
N LEU A 481 15.03 -13.38 9.97
CA LEU A 481 15.87 -12.18 9.97
C LEU A 481 16.25 -11.74 11.39
N PHE A 482 15.39 -12.06 12.37
CA PHE A 482 15.59 -11.79 13.78
C PHE A 482 15.59 -13.09 14.58
N LYS A 483 16.37 -13.11 15.66
CA LYS A 483 16.33 -14.19 16.66
C LYS A 483 15.09 -14.01 17.54
N ALA A 484 14.82 -15.03 18.36
CA ALA A 484 13.70 -15.05 19.30
C ALA A 484 13.65 -13.83 20.25
N ASP A 485 14.81 -13.28 20.63
CA ASP A 485 14.92 -12.08 21.48
C ASP A 485 14.69 -10.75 20.73
N GLY A 486 14.45 -10.80 19.41
CA GLY A 486 14.30 -9.64 18.55
C GLY A 486 15.62 -9.00 18.10
N SER A 487 16.79 -9.53 18.50
CA SER A 487 18.08 -9.14 17.93
C SER A 487 18.20 -9.63 16.49
N ILE A 488 19.07 -9.00 15.68
CA ILE A 488 19.29 -9.44 14.30
C ILE A 488 19.96 -10.83 14.26
N ALA A 489 19.51 -11.69 13.35
CA ALA A 489 20.20 -12.95 13.08
C ALA A 489 21.52 -12.72 12.33
N TYR A 490 21.49 -11.80 11.36
CA TYR A 490 22.62 -11.35 10.55
C TYR A 490 22.30 -9.96 9.96
N ASP A 491 23.34 -9.18 9.66
CA ASP A 491 23.16 -7.79 9.23
C ASP A 491 22.79 -7.68 7.74
N ILE A 492 21.54 -7.31 7.47
CA ILE A 492 21.05 -6.91 6.13
C ILE A 492 20.58 -5.44 6.09
N GLY A 493 21.05 -4.62 7.03
CA GLY A 493 20.66 -3.21 7.20
C GLY A 493 19.35 -3.02 7.96
N PHE A 494 19.01 -3.93 8.87
CA PHE A 494 17.95 -3.77 9.87
C PHE A 494 18.55 -3.62 11.26
N THR A 495 17.78 -2.98 12.15
CA THR A 495 18.13 -2.88 13.57
C THR A 495 17.14 -3.73 14.36
N GLY A 496 17.66 -4.62 15.21
CA GLY A 496 16.84 -5.44 16.11
C GLY A 496 16.24 -4.64 17.25
N LEU A 497 15.41 -5.31 18.05
CA LEU A 497 15.03 -4.82 19.37
C LEU A 497 16.29 -4.65 20.22
N LYS A 498 16.44 -3.48 20.85
CA LYS A 498 17.49 -3.29 21.84
C LYS A 498 17.05 -3.97 23.13
N PRO A 499 17.90 -4.80 23.77
CA PRO A 499 17.57 -5.33 25.09
C PRO A 499 17.32 -4.18 26.06
N SER A 500 16.23 -4.25 26.84
CA SER A 500 15.85 -3.22 27.82
C SER A 500 16.78 -3.18 29.06
N CYS A 501 17.93 -3.85 29.03
CA CYS A 501 18.87 -3.87 30.14
C CYS A 501 19.81 -2.65 30.07
N ALA A 502 19.54 -1.72 30.99
CA ALA A 502 20.34 -0.57 31.41
C ALA A 502 20.78 0.39 30.30
N SER A 503 20.18 1.59 30.32
CA SER A 503 20.96 2.77 29.93
C SER A 503 22.23 2.76 30.79
N PRO A 504 23.45 2.77 30.23
CA PRO A 504 24.57 3.24 31.03
C PRO A 504 24.21 4.67 31.45
N PRO A 505 24.55 5.12 32.67
CA PRO A 505 24.35 6.53 33.01
C PRO A 505 25.10 7.32 31.94
N LEU A 506 24.37 8.20 31.24
CA LEU A 506 24.91 9.05 30.20
C LEU A 506 25.72 10.16 30.88
N LEU A 507 26.87 9.78 31.43
CA LEU A 507 27.93 10.70 31.78
C LEU A 507 29.01 10.49 30.72
N SER A 508 28.96 11.36 29.71
CA SER A 508 30.04 11.57 28.76
C SER A 508 31.38 11.59 29.50
N LEU A 509 32.39 10.85 29.01
CA LEU A 509 33.74 10.84 29.58
C LEU A 509 34.30 12.26 29.81
N LYS A 510 33.91 13.21 28.94
CA LYS A 510 34.28 14.63 29.08
C LYS A 510 33.67 15.31 30.31
N VAL A 511 32.48 14.89 30.75
CA VAL A 511 31.82 15.43 31.95
C VAL A 511 32.48 14.87 33.22
N MET A 512 32.91 13.60 33.20
CA MET A 512 33.70 13.02 34.28
C MET A 512 35.10 13.62 34.38
N GLU A 513 35.78 13.87 33.25
CA GLU A 513 37.06 14.58 33.24
C GLU A 513 36.92 16.02 33.75
N PHE A 514 35.84 16.72 33.38
CA PHE A 514 35.58 18.08 33.84
C PHE A 514 35.25 18.14 35.34
N LEU A 515 34.48 17.18 35.87
CA LEU A 515 34.20 17.05 37.31
C LEU A 515 35.45 16.68 38.11
N SER A 516 36.30 15.80 37.58
CA SER A 516 37.60 15.45 38.19
C SER A 516 38.54 16.66 38.23
N PHE A 517 38.58 17.47 37.16
CA PHE A 517 39.37 18.69 37.10
C PHE A 517 38.89 19.76 38.09
N LEU A 518 37.56 19.93 38.24
CA LEU A 518 36.98 20.82 39.25
C LEU A 518 37.24 20.37 40.69
N LEU A 519 37.17 19.07 40.96
CA LEU A 519 37.52 18.52 42.28
C LEU A 519 39.01 18.71 42.61
N CYS A 520 39.90 18.56 41.64
CA CYS A 520 41.34 18.79 41.81
C CYS A 520 41.65 20.27 42.10
N LEU A 521 40.97 21.21 41.44
CA LEU A 521 41.08 22.64 41.70
C LEU A 521 40.60 23.02 43.11
N CYS A 522 39.51 22.42 43.59
CA CYS A 522 39.01 22.66 44.96
C CYS A 522 39.94 22.10 46.06
N PHE A 523 40.68 21.04 45.77
CA PHE A 523 41.69 20.50 46.70
C PHE A 523 42.97 21.35 46.72
N LEU A 524 43.37 21.92 45.58
CA LEU A 524 44.53 22.81 45.49
C LEU A 524 44.27 24.18 46.13
N SER A 525 43.02 24.68 46.14
CA SER A 525 42.66 25.93 46.81
C SER A 525 42.58 25.83 48.35
N ASN A 526 42.67 24.63 48.93
CA ASN A 526 42.72 24.41 50.38
C ASN A 526 44.15 24.25 50.92
N PHE A 527 45.17 24.35 50.06
CA PHE A 527 46.60 24.25 50.43
C PHE A 527 47.44 25.46 49.97
N ALA A 528 46.79 26.60 49.70
CA ALA A 528 47.45 27.87 49.38
C ALA A 528 47.22 28.92 50.47
#